data_AF-A0A9D6MCR7-F1
#
_entry.id   AF-A0A9D6MCR7-F1
#
_cell.length_a   1.000
_cell.length_b   1.000
_cell.length_c   1.000
_cell.angle_alpha   90.00
_cell.angle_beta   90.00
_cell.angle_gamma   90.00
#
_symmetry.space_group_name_H-M   'P 1'
#
loop_
_entity.id
_entity.type
_entity.pdbx_description
1 polymer ?
#
loop_
_entity_poly.entity_id
_entity_poly.type
_entity_poly.pdbx_seq_one_letter_code
_entity_poly.pdbx_strand_id
1 'polypeptide(L)'
;MNNKALNIVYTVLALFVLITIAYFIASPSPSGAEAAPPPSISEPDVPLRYLAVLIGAIGMGVVYYFTRESEAWELGMQKVIYGVVGAAVYAVAIWVFSGKLFKVPAVSDVGLRPGVVFPVLFGYLFGPLAGFMTGGFGNIVGDALSGFRVSPEWDMGNAIIGFVAGMHFLFANKKRSLDVASSLAVAIGVLAAIGYATNPTVLNQFGEGAVSPWLGYSVLAGVALCLAIRFGFPDKDWGEIVVWGALGNLVGLGLASIADIWINAGKLTPVEAVIGQFIPAAGPNLIAVAVLMPILIVSYGAVQQQEAT
;
A
#
# COMPACT_ATOMS: atom_id res chain seq x y z
N MET A 1 15.51 3.51 26.80
CA MET A 1 14.39 3.60 25.84
C MET A 1 13.51 2.38 26.03
N ASN A 2 12.18 2.51 26.04
CA ASN A 2 11.25 1.38 26.09
C ASN A 2 11.51 0.45 24.88
N ASN A 3 11.52 -0.87 25.07
CA ASN A 3 11.72 -1.86 24.01
C ASN A 3 10.78 -1.62 22.82
N LYS A 4 9.56 -1.12 23.07
CA LYS A 4 8.57 -0.77 22.02
C LYS A 4 9.06 0.34 21.08
N ALA A 5 9.70 1.39 21.60
CA ALA A 5 10.25 2.48 20.78
C ALA A 5 11.41 1.99 19.91
N LEU A 6 12.27 1.14 20.46
CA LEU A 6 13.40 0.56 19.73
C LEU A 6 12.93 -0.32 18.57
N ASN A 7 11.84 -1.10 18.77
CA ASN A 7 11.26 -1.92 17.70
C ASN A 7 10.89 -1.08 16.47
N ILE A 8 10.28 0.08 16.66
CA ILE A 8 9.90 0.99 15.58
C ILE A 8 11.14 1.52 14.88
N VAL A 9 12.10 2.04 15.66
CA VAL A 9 13.35 2.59 15.12
C VAL A 9 14.08 1.53 14.29
N TYR A 10 14.21 0.31 14.80
CA TYR A 10 14.87 -0.78 14.07
C TYR A 10 14.08 -1.21 12.82
N THR A 11 12.75 -1.27 12.88
CA THR A 11 11.92 -1.63 11.73
C THR A 11 12.04 -0.60 10.61
N VAL A 12 11.96 0.69 10.95
CA VAL A 12 12.12 1.79 9.99
C VAL A 12 13.54 1.85 9.45
N LEU A 13 14.55 1.68 10.31
CA LEU A 13 15.95 1.65 9.88
C LEU A 13 16.23 0.46 8.96
N ALA A 14 15.69 -0.72 9.26
CA ALA A 14 15.81 -1.89 8.39
C ALA A 14 15.18 -1.64 7.01
N LEU A 15 14.00 -0.99 6.98
CA LEU A 15 13.38 -0.57 5.72
C LEU A 15 14.29 0.39 4.95
N PHE A 16 14.76 1.46 5.61
CA PHE A 16 15.63 2.46 4.99
C PHE A 16 16.90 1.84 4.40
N VAL A 17 17.56 0.96 5.16
CA VAL A 17 18.77 0.24 4.71
C VAL A 17 18.45 -0.66 3.53
N LEU A 18 17.36 -1.43 3.59
CA LEU A 18 16.96 -2.34 2.51
C LEU A 18 16.62 -1.56 1.23
N ILE A 19 15.85 -0.48 1.33
CA ILE A 19 15.56 0.43 0.21
C ILE A 19 16.86 0.94 -0.38
N THR A 20 17.80 1.40 0.46
CA THR A 20 19.07 1.97 -0.01
C THR A 20 19.89 0.95 -0.77
N ILE A 21 20.08 -0.24 -0.20
CA ILE A 21 20.84 -1.33 -0.84
C ILE A 21 20.17 -1.74 -2.15
N ALA A 22 18.87 -1.99 -2.13
CA ALA A 22 18.13 -2.45 -3.30
C ALA A 22 18.09 -1.36 -4.39
N TYR A 23 17.97 -0.08 -4.02
CA TYR A 23 18.00 1.02 -4.97
C TYR A 23 19.31 1.05 -5.76
N PHE A 24 20.46 0.85 -5.11
CA PHE A 24 21.77 0.86 -5.78
C PHE A 24 22.14 -0.45 -6.47
N ILE A 25 21.57 -1.59 -6.07
CA ILE A 25 21.84 -2.90 -6.67
C ILE A 25 20.89 -3.24 -7.83
N ALA A 26 19.60 -2.93 -7.66
CA ALA A 26 18.53 -3.32 -8.59
C ALA A 26 18.21 -2.25 -9.65
N SER A 27 18.94 -1.14 -9.69
CA SER A 27 18.86 -0.18 -10.80
C SER A 27 19.82 -0.59 -11.91
N PRO A 28 19.35 -1.25 -13.00
CA PRO A 28 20.18 -1.37 -14.18
C PRO A 28 20.50 0.04 -14.71
N SER A 29 21.73 0.22 -15.17
CA SER A 29 22.16 1.37 -15.97
C SER A 29 21.12 1.63 -17.09
N PRO A 30 20.82 2.90 -17.45
CA PRO A 30 19.82 3.28 -18.46
C PRO A 30 20.13 2.81 -19.90
N SER A 31 21.06 1.88 -20.09
CA SER A 31 21.56 1.44 -21.40
C SER A 31 20.83 0.22 -22.00
N GLY A 32 19.71 -0.24 -21.41
CA GLY A 32 19.03 -1.45 -21.86
C GLY A 32 17.51 -1.35 -21.93
N ALA A 33 17.00 -0.73 -22.99
CA ALA A 33 15.64 -0.97 -23.52
C ALA A 33 14.42 -0.64 -22.63
N GLU A 34 14.50 0.34 -21.73
CA GLU A 34 13.29 1.06 -21.32
C GLU A 34 13.14 2.28 -22.23
N ALA A 35 11.95 2.44 -22.83
CA ALA A 35 11.58 3.69 -23.46
C ALA A 35 11.90 4.83 -22.48
N ALA A 36 12.49 5.91 -23.00
CA ALA A 36 12.74 7.10 -22.19
C ALA A 36 11.48 7.42 -21.36
N PRO A 37 11.61 7.74 -20.06
CA PRO A 37 10.46 8.10 -19.26
C PRO A 37 9.65 9.17 -20.01
N PRO A 38 8.30 9.12 -19.98
CA PRO A 38 7.49 10.11 -20.67
C PRO A 38 7.98 11.51 -20.27
N PRO A 39 7.95 12.51 -21.17
CA PRO A 39 8.63 13.80 -21.02
C PRO A 39 8.27 14.59 -19.74
N SER A 40 7.23 14.18 -19.01
CA SER A 40 6.81 14.69 -17.70
C SER A 40 7.65 14.20 -16.50
N ILE A 41 8.44 13.14 -16.64
CA ILE A 41 9.23 12.53 -15.56
C ILE A 41 10.72 12.80 -15.83
N SER A 42 11.34 13.75 -15.12
CA SER A 42 12.81 13.89 -15.14
C SER A 42 13.49 12.73 -14.43
N GLU A 43 14.80 12.56 -14.67
CA GLU A 43 15.64 11.76 -13.78
C GLU A 43 15.34 12.13 -12.31
N PRO A 44 14.89 11.16 -11.50
CA PRO A 44 14.39 11.47 -10.17
C PRO A 44 15.50 11.94 -9.24
N ASP A 45 15.24 12.99 -8.47
CA ASP A 45 16.13 13.42 -7.39
C ASP A 45 16.09 12.38 -6.25
N VAL A 46 17.17 11.61 -6.13
CA VAL A 46 17.31 10.50 -5.17
C VAL A 46 17.06 10.97 -3.73
N PRO A 47 17.69 12.05 -3.22
CA PRO A 47 17.36 12.67 -1.94
C PRO A 47 15.86 12.91 -1.69
N LEU A 48 15.12 13.42 -2.68
CA LEU A 48 13.70 13.76 -2.52
C LEU A 48 12.80 12.54 -2.36
N ARG A 49 13.22 11.37 -2.83
CA ARG A 49 12.51 10.09 -2.62
C ARG A 49 12.59 9.65 -1.17
N TYR A 50 13.76 9.83 -0.54
CA TYR A 50 13.94 9.51 0.89
C TYR A 50 13.19 10.48 1.83
N LEU A 51 12.81 11.67 1.36
CA LEU A 51 11.91 12.54 2.12
C LEU A 51 10.54 11.87 2.36
N ALA A 52 10.01 11.11 1.40
CA ALA A 52 8.76 10.36 1.58
C ALA A 52 8.91 9.26 2.64
N VAL A 53 10.06 8.57 2.65
CA VAL A 53 10.41 7.59 3.69
C VAL A 53 10.44 8.25 5.06
N LEU A 54 11.05 9.44 5.18
CA LEU A 54 11.08 10.19 6.43
C LEU A 54 9.68 10.64 6.88
N ILE A 55 8.85 11.13 5.96
CA ILE A 55 7.46 11.52 6.26
C ILE A 55 6.66 10.33 6.78
N GLY A 56 6.77 9.17 6.12
CA GLY A 56 6.13 7.93 6.57
C GLY A 56 6.60 7.50 7.97
N ALA A 57 7.91 7.53 8.22
CA ALA A 57 8.50 7.23 9.52
C ALA A 57 8.03 8.19 10.63
N ILE A 58 7.94 9.50 10.34
CA ILE A 58 7.41 10.51 11.26
C ILE A 58 5.95 10.21 11.56
N GLY A 59 5.14 9.92 10.54
CA GLY A 59 3.73 9.54 10.71
C GLY A 59 3.56 8.35 11.65
N MET A 60 4.36 7.30 11.48
CA MET A 60 4.38 6.16 12.40
C MET A 60 4.81 6.57 13.81
N GLY A 61 5.82 7.42 13.95
CA GLY A 61 6.27 7.94 15.23
C GLY A 61 5.19 8.73 15.98
N VAL A 62 4.38 9.51 15.25
CA VAL A 62 3.21 10.21 15.80
C VAL A 62 2.16 9.22 16.28
N VAL A 63 1.81 8.22 15.48
CA VAL A 63 0.84 7.17 15.89
C VAL A 63 1.33 6.44 17.13
N TYR A 64 2.62 6.08 17.16
CA TYR A 64 3.25 5.48 18.34
C TYR A 64 3.16 6.39 19.55
N TYR A 65 3.51 7.67 19.43
CA TYR A 65 3.49 8.60 20.56
C TYR A 65 2.13 8.61 21.28
N PHE A 66 1.03 8.59 20.52
CA PHE A 66 -0.33 8.58 21.07
C PHE A 66 -0.82 7.19 21.53
N THR A 67 -0.15 6.11 21.12
CA THR A 67 -0.60 4.73 21.39
C THR A 67 0.48 3.86 22.04
N ARG A 68 1.53 4.47 22.59
CA ARG A 68 2.77 3.81 23.05
C ARG A 68 2.57 2.76 24.14
N GLU A 69 1.46 2.86 24.88
CA GLU A 69 1.11 1.90 25.92
C GLU A 69 0.61 0.56 25.34
N SER A 70 0.12 0.56 24.09
CA SER A 70 -0.40 -0.64 23.43
C SER A 70 0.66 -1.73 23.27
N GLU A 71 0.25 -2.99 23.48
CA GLU A 71 1.07 -4.19 23.21
C GLU A 71 1.21 -4.48 21.72
N ALA A 72 0.41 -3.83 20.87
CA ALA A 72 0.52 -3.95 19.42
C ALA A 72 1.90 -3.52 18.88
N TRP A 73 2.63 -2.69 19.63
CA TRP A 73 4.00 -2.23 19.33
C TRP A 73 5.11 -3.21 19.73
N GLU A 74 4.76 -4.28 20.44
CA GLU A 74 5.73 -5.31 20.81
C GLU A 74 6.08 -6.14 19.58
N LEU A 75 7.37 -6.23 19.29
CA LEU A 75 7.91 -6.96 18.16
C LEU A 75 8.78 -8.12 18.68
N GLY A 76 8.12 -9.21 19.04
CA GLY A 76 8.79 -10.48 19.33
C GLY A 76 9.27 -11.18 18.04
N MET A 77 10.14 -12.18 18.19
CA MET A 77 10.68 -12.97 17.08
C MET A 77 9.58 -13.52 16.15
N GLN A 78 8.47 -14.00 16.70
CA GLN A 78 7.34 -14.51 15.91
C GLN A 78 6.77 -13.46 14.95
N LYS A 79 6.53 -12.23 15.42
CA LYS A 79 6.00 -11.15 14.57
C LYS A 79 6.99 -10.71 13.50
N VAL A 80 8.30 -10.77 13.79
CA VAL A 80 9.36 -10.57 12.78
C VAL A 80 9.27 -11.65 11.71
N ILE A 81 9.19 -12.92 12.10
CA ILE A 81 9.05 -14.05 11.17
C ILE A 81 7.78 -13.88 10.31
N TYR A 82 6.64 -13.54 10.91
CA TYR A 82 5.41 -13.30 10.15
C TYR A 82 5.56 -12.15 9.14
N GLY A 83 6.20 -11.05 9.54
CA GLY A 83 6.49 -9.94 8.61
C GLY A 83 7.40 -10.35 7.45
N VAL A 84 8.43 -11.16 7.70
CA VAL A 84 9.37 -11.65 6.67
C VAL A 84 8.69 -12.66 5.74
N VAL A 85 7.90 -13.59 6.27
CA VAL A 85 7.12 -14.54 5.47
C VAL A 85 6.09 -13.79 4.63
N GLY A 86 5.39 -12.83 5.22
CA GLY A 86 4.47 -11.95 4.51
C GLY A 86 5.17 -11.21 3.38
N ALA A 87 6.34 -10.62 3.65
CA ALA A 87 7.15 -9.94 2.64
C ALA A 87 7.54 -10.86 1.48
N ALA A 88 7.95 -12.10 1.77
CA ALA A 88 8.31 -13.08 0.75
C ALA A 88 7.10 -13.45 -0.14
N VAL A 89 5.94 -13.72 0.47
CA VAL A 89 4.71 -14.03 -0.28
C VAL A 89 4.25 -12.82 -1.10
N TYR A 90 4.34 -11.61 -0.55
CA TYR A 90 3.99 -10.39 -1.27
C TYR A 90 4.94 -10.14 -2.45
N ALA A 91 6.25 -10.32 -2.26
CA ALA A 91 7.23 -10.19 -3.32
C ALA A 91 6.97 -11.18 -4.47
N VAL A 92 6.67 -12.43 -4.15
CA VAL A 92 6.29 -13.45 -5.15
C VAL A 92 5.00 -13.05 -5.86
N ALA A 93 4.00 -12.55 -5.14
CA ALA A 93 2.76 -12.08 -5.75
C ALA A 93 2.99 -10.91 -6.72
N ILE A 94 3.85 -9.95 -6.37
CA ILE A 94 4.27 -8.88 -7.30
C ILE A 94 4.95 -9.48 -8.52
N TRP A 95 5.92 -10.37 -8.33
CA TRP A 95 6.65 -11.01 -9.43
C TRP A 95 5.73 -11.78 -10.39
N VAL A 96 4.71 -12.46 -9.88
CA VAL A 96 3.73 -13.21 -10.68
C VAL A 96 2.73 -12.28 -11.38
N PHE A 97 2.08 -11.38 -10.64
CA PHE A 97 0.91 -10.64 -11.14
C PHE A 97 1.25 -9.27 -11.74
N SER A 98 2.34 -8.65 -11.30
CA SER A 98 2.81 -7.36 -11.80
C SER A 98 4.05 -7.51 -12.70
N GLY A 99 4.75 -8.64 -12.62
CA GLY A 99 5.97 -8.93 -13.37
C GLY A 99 5.76 -9.68 -14.68
N LYS A 100 6.59 -10.70 -14.93
CA LYS A 100 6.78 -11.31 -16.27
C LYS A 100 5.66 -12.24 -16.76
N LEU A 101 4.76 -12.69 -15.89
CA LEU A 101 3.83 -13.80 -16.18
C LEU A 101 2.43 -13.34 -16.66
N PHE A 102 1.91 -12.22 -16.15
CA PHE A 102 0.57 -11.71 -16.50
C PHE A 102 0.58 -10.22 -16.86
N LYS A 103 1.31 -9.85 -17.92
CA LYS A 103 1.13 -8.52 -18.53
C LYS A 103 -0.20 -8.49 -19.26
N VAL A 104 -1.24 -7.93 -18.64
CA VAL A 104 -2.54 -7.72 -19.30
C VAL A 104 -2.42 -6.53 -20.26
N PRO A 105 -2.51 -6.73 -21.58
CA PRO A 105 -2.55 -5.62 -22.52
C PRO A 105 -3.79 -4.77 -22.21
N ALA A 106 -3.63 -3.45 -22.09
CA ALA A 106 -4.63 -2.46 -21.67
C ALA A 106 -4.83 -2.21 -20.16
N VAL A 107 -4.13 -2.92 -19.28
CA VAL A 107 -4.04 -2.56 -17.84
C VAL A 107 -2.58 -2.32 -17.50
N SER A 108 -2.16 -1.07 -17.68
CA SER A 108 -0.96 -0.37 -17.18
C SER A 108 0.12 -1.14 -16.40
N ASP A 109 1.41 -0.78 -16.53
CA ASP A 109 2.52 -1.21 -15.62
C ASP A 109 2.29 -0.87 -14.11
N VAL A 110 1.21 -0.19 -13.75
CA VAL A 110 0.57 -0.32 -12.43
C VAL A 110 -0.51 -1.39 -12.56
N GLY A 111 -0.07 -2.65 -12.68
CA GLY A 111 -0.94 -3.77 -12.99
C GLY A 111 -2.06 -3.96 -11.98
N LEU A 112 -3.01 -4.85 -12.26
CA LEU A 112 -3.84 -5.42 -11.20
C LEU A 112 -2.88 -6.00 -10.16
N ARG A 113 -2.80 -5.40 -8.95
CA ARG A 113 -1.96 -5.90 -7.85
C ARG A 113 -2.82 -6.66 -6.85
N PRO A 114 -3.37 -7.85 -7.20
CA PRO A 114 -4.10 -8.64 -6.21
C PRO A 114 -3.22 -8.96 -5.00
N GLY A 115 -1.89 -8.94 -5.15
CA GLY A 115 -0.93 -9.13 -4.06
C GLY A 115 -1.04 -8.12 -2.91
N VAL A 116 -1.64 -6.94 -3.09
CA VAL A 116 -1.83 -5.94 -2.00
C VAL A 116 -2.57 -6.52 -0.79
N VAL A 117 -3.31 -7.61 -1.02
CA VAL A 117 -3.98 -8.41 0.00
C VAL A 117 -3.05 -8.93 1.08
N PHE A 118 -1.77 -9.19 0.78
CA PHE A 118 -0.84 -9.74 1.76
C PHE A 118 -0.40 -8.71 2.80
N PRO A 119 0.04 -7.48 2.44
CA PRO A 119 0.25 -6.42 3.43
C PRO A 119 -0.97 -6.19 4.33
N VAL A 120 -2.17 -6.18 3.74
CA VAL A 120 -3.41 -6.01 4.50
C VAL A 120 -3.64 -7.18 5.45
N LEU A 121 -3.56 -8.42 4.95
CA LEU A 121 -3.80 -9.63 5.74
C LEU A 121 -2.80 -9.76 6.89
N PHE A 122 -1.51 -9.61 6.63
CA PHE A 122 -0.47 -9.73 7.66
C PHE A 122 -0.52 -8.58 8.67
N GLY A 123 -0.86 -7.36 8.23
CA GLY A 123 -1.15 -6.25 9.14
C GLY A 123 -2.33 -6.55 10.04
N TYR A 124 -3.43 -7.02 9.46
CA TYR A 124 -4.65 -7.35 10.19
C TYR A 124 -4.46 -8.51 11.17
N LEU A 125 -3.72 -9.56 10.80
CA LEU A 125 -3.54 -10.73 11.65
C LEU A 125 -2.45 -10.56 12.73
N PHE A 126 -1.34 -9.90 12.40
CA PHE A 126 -0.12 -9.93 13.23
C PHE A 126 0.31 -8.55 13.75
N GLY A 127 -0.42 -7.50 13.37
CA GLY A 127 -0.26 -6.14 13.89
C GLY A 127 0.49 -5.19 12.96
N PRO A 128 0.56 -3.91 13.35
CA PRO A 128 0.97 -2.82 12.47
C PRO A 128 2.42 -2.98 11.96
N LEU A 129 3.35 -3.43 12.82
CA LEU A 129 4.74 -3.62 12.39
C LEU A 129 4.93 -4.82 11.45
N ALA A 130 4.15 -5.90 11.63
CA ALA A 130 4.19 -7.04 10.72
C ALA A 130 3.64 -6.69 9.33
N GLY A 131 2.54 -5.95 9.28
CA GLY A 131 2.01 -5.39 8.03
C GLY A 131 2.99 -4.41 7.38
N PHE A 132 3.64 -3.55 8.16
CA PHE A 132 4.66 -2.63 7.66
C PHE A 132 5.82 -3.35 6.97
N MET A 133 6.38 -4.38 7.63
CA MET A 133 7.44 -5.20 7.04
C MET A 133 6.96 -5.93 5.79
N THR A 134 5.75 -6.51 5.84
CA THR A 134 5.16 -7.22 4.70
C THR A 134 5.06 -6.32 3.47
N GLY A 135 4.48 -5.12 3.64
CA GLY A 135 4.31 -4.15 2.57
C GLY A 135 5.62 -3.58 2.05
N GLY A 136 6.45 -3.05 2.95
CA GLY A 136 7.69 -2.38 2.57
C GLY A 136 8.72 -3.35 2.01
N PHE A 137 9.09 -4.38 2.78
CA PHE A 137 10.14 -5.32 2.35
C PHE A 137 9.67 -6.16 1.17
N GLY A 138 8.40 -6.55 1.15
CA GLY A 138 7.83 -7.31 0.04
C GLY A 138 7.79 -6.50 -1.25
N ASN A 139 7.48 -5.20 -1.22
CA ASN A 139 7.50 -4.38 -2.42
C ASN A 139 8.92 -4.23 -2.97
N ILE A 140 9.90 -3.91 -2.12
CA ILE A 140 11.30 -3.74 -2.55
C ILE A 140 11.83 -5.00 -3.24
N VAL A 141 11.61 -6.16 -2.61
CA VAL A 141 12.06 -7.45 -3.16
C VAL A 141 11.25 -7.80 -4.42
N GLY A 142 9.94 -7.58 -4.43
CA GLY A 142 9.07 -7.84 -5.57
C GLY A 142 9.45 -7.03 -6.81
N ASP A 143 9.72 -5.73 -6.62
CA ASP A 143 10.16 -4.84 -7.69
C ASP A 143 11.53 -5.27 -8.24
N ALA A 144 12.49 -5.53 -7.35
CA ALA A 144 13.82 -6.02 -7.74
C ALA A 144 13.77 -7.35 -8.51
N LEU A 145 12.93 -8.32 -8.08
CA LEU A 145 12.75 -9.60 -8.77
C LEU A 145 12.05 -9.45 -10.14
N SER A 146 11.18 -8.45 -10.26
CA SER A 146 10.43 -8.17 -11.50
C SER A 146 11.27 -7.42 -12.54
N GLY A 147 12.43 -6.90 -12.13
CA GLY A 147 13.27 -6.01 -12.95
C GLY A 147 12.79 -4.56 -12.95
N PHE A 148 11.90 -4.20 -12.03
CA PHE A 148 11.48 -2.82 -11.81
C PHE A 148 12.51 -2.08 -10.95
N ARG A 149 12.60 -0.77 -11.15
CA ARG A 149 13.40 0.10 -10.31
C ARG A 149 12.71 0.30 -8.96
N VAL A 150 13.45 0.03 -7.88
CA VAL A 150 13.03 0.31 -6.50
C VAL A 150 12.71 1.79 -6.35
N SER A 151 11.56 2.10 -5.75
CA SER A 151 11.02 3.45 -5.65
C SER A 151 10.71 3.75 -4.17
N PRO A 152 11.64 4.39 -3.43
CA PRO A 152 11.55 4.57 -1.97
C PRO A 152 10.20 5.09 -1.46
N GLU A 153 9.59 6.03 -2.18
CA GLU A 153 8.29 6.60 -1.86
C GLU A 153 7.13 5.62 -2.03
N TRP A 154 7.18 4.77 -3.06
CA TRP A 154 6.20 3.71 -3.29
C TRP A 154 6.42 2.52 -2.35
N ASP A 155 7.67 2.19 -2.02
CA ASP A 155 8.01 1.18 -1.01
C ASP A 155 7.47 1.58 0.37
N MET A 156 7.68 2.85 0.76
CA MET A 156 7.08 3.40 1.98
C MET A 156 5.55 3.41 1.90
N GLY A 157 4.98 3.78 0.75
CA GLY A 157 3.54 3.71 0.51
C GLY A 157 2.99 2.32 0.82
N ASN A 158 3.60 1.27 0.26
CA ASN A 158 3.22 -0.13 0.51
C ASN A 158 3.41 -0.54 1.98
N ALA A 159 4.49 -0.10 2.63
CA ALA A 159 4.69 -0.32 4.05
C ALA A 159 3.55 0.27 4.90
N ILE A 160 3.09 1.47 4.53
CA ILE A 160 1.95 2.13 5.20
C ILE A 160 0.64 1.38 4.98
N ILE A 161 0.43 0.75 3.81
CA ILE A 161 -0.77 -0.08 3.57
C ILE A 161 -0.93 -1.14 4.66
N GLY A 162 0.12 -1.95 4.88
CA GLY A 162 0.07 -3.00 5.89
C GLY A 162 0.09 -2.45 7.32
N PHE A 163 0.81 -1.35 7.57
CA PHE A 163 0.82 -0.69 8.87
C PHE A 163 -0.58 -0.23 9.29
N VAL A 164 -1.26 0.53 8.43
CA VAL A 164 -2.61 1.05 8.70
C VAL A 164 -3.62 -0.10 8.79
N ALA A 165 -3.49 -1.12 7.95
CA ALA A 165 -4.33 -2.31 8.05
C ALA A 165 -4.24 -2.99 9.43
N GLY A 166 -3.08 -2.93 10.09
CA GLY A 166 -2.86 -3.43 11.45
C GLY A 166 -3.17 -2.45 12.58
N MET A 167 -3.53 -1.19 12.29
CA MET A 167 -3.82 -0.20 13.33
C MET A 167 -5.09 -0.52 14.13
N HIS A 168 -5.94 -1.43 13.67
CA HIS A 168 -7.15 -1.85 14.40
C HIS A 168 -6.83 -2.34 15.83
N PHE A 169 -5.67 -2.98 16.04
CA PHE A 169 -5.18 -3.41 17.36
C PHE A 169 -4.90 -2.25 18.33
N LEU A 170 -4.78 -1.01 17.84
CA LEU A 170 -4.51 0.16 18.67
C LEU A 170 -5.78 0.76 19.30
N PHE A 171 -6.96 0.31 18.88
CA PHE A 171 -8.23 0.92 19.29
C PHE A 171 -9.05 0.00 20.18
N ALA A 172 -9.26 0.41 21.43
CA ALA A 172 -10.12 -0.32 22.37
C ALA A 172 -11.60 -0.33 21.92
N ASN A 173 -12.09 0.77 21.34
CA ASN A 173 -13.45 0.84 20.80
C ASN A 173 -13.45 0.50 19.30
N LYS A 174 -13.57 -0.80 19.01
CA LYS A 174 -13.58 -1.34 17.64
C LYS A 174 -14.63 -0.65 16.76
N LYS A 175 -15.88 -0.56 17.23
CA LYS A 175 -16.97 0.05 16.46
C LYS A 175 -16.65 1.50 16.06
N ARG A 176 -16.25 2.33 17.03
CA ARG A 176 -15.90 3.74 16.75
C ARG A 176 -14.72 3.85 15.80
N SER A 177 -13.69 3.02 15.99
CA SER A 177 -12.52 3.03 15.11
C SER A 177 -12.91 2.67 13.66
N LEU A 178 -13.80 1.70 13.49
CA LEU A 178 -14.29 1.26 12.19
C LEU A 178 -15.20 2.32 11.53
N ASP A 179 -16.03 3.00 12.31
CA ASP A 179 -16.85 4.15 11.87
C ASP A 179 -15.97 5.28 11.33
N VAL A 180 -14.91 5.64 12.07
CA VAL A 180 -13.94 6.66 11.66
C VAL A 180 -13.17 6.22 10.41
N ALA A 181 -12.63 5.00 10.39
CA ALA A 181 -11.88 4.48 9.25
C ALA A 181 -12.73 4.46 7.97
N SER A 182 -14.00 4.06 8.07
CA SER A 182 -14.94 4.12 6.96
C SER A 182 -15.20 5.54 6.48
N SER A 183 -15.37 6.48 7.41
CA SER A 183 -15.63 7.89 7.07
C SER A 183 -14.45 8.51 6.34
N LEU A 184 -13.22 8.22 6.77
CA LEU A 184 -12.00 8.63 6.08
C LEU A 184 -11.89 8.01 4.69
N ALA A 185 -12.15 6.70 4.56
CA ALA A 185 -12.13 6.03 3.26
C ALA A 185 -13.15 6.63 2.28
N VAL A 186 -14.38 6.92 2.74
CA VAL A 186 -15.41 7.61 1.95
C VAL A 186 -14.96 9.00 1.54
N ALA A 187 -14.42 9.79 2.47
CA ALA A 187 -13.97 11.15 2.17
C ALA A 187 -12.90 11.14 1.06
N ILE A 188 -11.88 10.28 1.18
CA ILE A 188 -10.82 10.15 0.18
C ILE A 188 -11.38 9.66 -1.16
N GLY A 189 -12.26 8.64 -1.14
CA GLY A 189 -12.86 8.10 -2.37
C GLY A 189 -13.74 9.10 -3.12
N VAL A 190 -14.53 9.90 -2.38
CA VAL A 190 -15.35 10.98 -2.96
C VAL A 190 -14.46 12.08 -3.53
N LEU A 191 -13.42 12.50 -2.81
CA LEU A 191 -12.48 13.51 -3.31
C LEU A 191 -11.76 13.06 -4.58
N ALA A 192 -11.32 11.79 -4.65
CA ALA A 192 -10.71 11.23 -5.85
C ALA A 192 -11.68 11.23 -7.04
N ALA A 193 -12.94 10.83 -6.82
CA ALA A 193 -13.97 10.84 -7.87
C ALA A 193 -14.31 12.26 -8.35
N ILE A 194 -14.37 13.25 -7.45
CA ILE A 194 -14.55 14.66 -7.81
C ILE A 194 -13.35 15.16 -8.62
N GLY A 195 -12.13 14.83 -8.19
CA GLY A 195 -10.90 15.16 -8.91
C GLY A 195 -10.93 14.67 -10.34
N TYR A 196 -11.26 13.39 -10.55
CA TYR A 196 -11.45 12.82 -11.88
C TYR A 196 -12.57 13.49 -12.68
N ALA A 197 -13.76 13.64 -12.10
CA ALA A 197 -14.93 14.20 -12.78
C ALA A 197 -14.70 15.64 -13.27
N THR A 198 -13.85 16.40 -12.58
CA THR A 198 -13.51 17.78 -12.94
C THR A 198 -12.33 17.88 -13.91
N ASN A 199 -11.53 16.81 -14.08
CA ASN A 199 -10.37 16.78 -14.96
C ASN A 199 -10.27 15.46 -15.76
N PRO A 200 -11.29 15.11 -16.57
CA PRO A 200 -11.36 13.79 -17.21
C PRO A 200 -10.36 13.60 -18.36
N THR A 201 -9.68 14.67 -18.79
CA THR A 201 -8.71 14.65 -19.90
C THR A 201 -7.28 14.37 -19.45
N VAL A 202 -7.04 14.21 -18.15
CA VAL A 202 -5.71 13.92 -17.62
C VAL A 202 -5.22 12.58 -18.15
N LEU A 203 -3.99 12.60 -18.66
CA LEU A 203 -3.37 11.43 -19.24
C LEU A 203 -3.12 10.35 -18.19
N ASN A 204 -3.20 9.10 -18.62
CA ASN A 204 -2.67 7.99 -17.86
C ASN A 204 -1.15 8.16 -17.67
N GLN A 205 -0.59 7.41 -16.73
CA GLN A 205 0.83 7.46 -16.39
C GLN A 205 1.83 7.16 -17.55
N PHE A 206 1.36 6.68 -18.71
CA PHE A 206 2.19 6.44 -19.90
C PHE A 206 2.06 7.54 -20.96
N GLY A 207 1.15 8.50 -20.78
CA GLY A 207 0.89 9.54 -21.76
C GLY A 207 0.14 9.06 -23.02
N GLU A 208 -0.37 7.82 -23.02
CA GLU A 208 -0.97 7.17 -24.20
C GLU A 208 -2.46 7.51 -24.40
N GLY A 209 -3.08 8.20 -23.44
CA GLY A 209 -4.49 8.59 -23.50
C GLY A 209 -5.04 9.00 -22.14
N ALA A 210 -6.21 9.63 -22.13
CA ALA A 210 -6.87 10.03 -20.88
C ALA A 210 -7.23 8.81 -20.01
N VAL A 211 -7.23 8.99 -18.69
CA VAL A 211 -7.68 7.97 -17.74
C VAL A 211 -9.14 7.61 -18.03
N SER A 212 -9.40 6.32 -18.28
CA SER A 212 -10.75 5.86 -18.63
C SER A 212 -11.75 6.07 -17.47
N PRO A 213 -13.06 6.24 -17.74
CA PRO A 213 -14.05 6.40 -16.68
C PRO A 213 -14.08 5.21 -15.69
N TRP A 214 -13.87 3.99 -16.20
CA TRP A 214 -13.79 2.79 -15.37
C TRP A 214 -12.68 2.90 -14.31
N LEU A 215 -11.52 3.40 -14.72
CA LEU A 215 -10.40 3.60 -13.81
C LEU A 215 -10.61 4.86 -12.96
N GLY A 216 -11.09 5.96 -13.54
CA GLY A 216 -11.36 7.23 -12.88
C GLY A 216 -12.28 7.11 -11.65
N TYR A 217 -13.31 6.27 -11.72
CA TYR A 217 -14.25 6.03 -10.62
C TYR A 217 -13.94 4.78 -9.79
N SER A 218 -12.85 4.06 -10.09
CA SER A 218 -12.52 2.78 -9.43
C SER A 218 -12.26 2.92 -7.93
N VAL A 219 -11.71 4.05 -7.47
CA VAL A 219 -11.51 4.31 -6.03
C VAL A 219 -12.86 4.39 -5.30
N LEU A 220 -13.80 5.17 -5.83
CA LEU A 220 -15.13 5.29 -5.23
C LEU A 220 -15.89 3.96 -5.27
N ALA A 221 -15.80 3.23 -6.38
CA ALA A 221 -16.40 1.90 -6.51
C ALA A 221 -15.80 0.91 -5.51
N GLY A 222 -14.47 0.88 -5.36
CA GLY A 222 -13.77 0.02 -4.41
C GLY A 222 -14.13 0.33 -2.95
N VAL A 223 -14.21 1.62 -2.57
CA VAL A 223 -14.70 2.03 -1.24
C VAL A 223 -16.15 1.59 -1.02
N ALA A 224 -17.03 1.79 -2.02
CA ALA A 224 -18.41 1.37 -1.93
C ALA A 224 -18.55 -0.15 -1.74
N LEU A 225 -17.73 -0.96 -2.42
CA LEU A 225 -17.67 -2.41 -2.23
C LEU A 225 -17.21 -2.79 -0.82
N CYS A 226 -16.18 -2.15 -0.29
CA CYS A 226 -15.72 -2.39 1.09
C CYS A 226 -16.83 -2.08 2.11
N LEU A 227 -17.59 -0.99 1.91
CA LEU A 227 -18.73 -0.65 2.76
C LEU A 227 -19.89 -1.62 2.60
N ALA A 228 -20.17 -2.07 1.37
CA ALA A 228 -21.18 -3.09 1.12
C ALA A 228 -20.86 -4.38 1.89
N ILE A 229 -19.60 -4.78 1.96
CA ILE A 229 -19.18 -5.93 2.78
C ILE A 229 -19.35 -5.63 4.27
N ARG A 230 -18.88 -4.47 4.71
CA ARG A 230 -18.98 -4.04 6.11
C ARG A 230 -20.42 -4.09 6.64
N PHE A 231 -21.37 -3.56 5.87
CA PHE A 231 -22.77 -3.46 6.29
C PHE A 231 -23.62 -4.66 5.87
N GLY A 232 -23.22 -5.39 4.83
CA GLY A 232 -23.90 -6.60 4.37
C GLY A 232 -23.61 -7.84 5.22
N PHE A 233 -22.48 -7.87 5.93
CA PHE A 233 -22.07 -8.99 6.78
C PHE A 233 -21.69 -8.52 8.21
N PRO A 234 -22.63 -7.91 8.96
CA PRO A 234 -22.34 -7.30 10.26
C PRO A 234 -21.87 -8.30 11.33
N ASP A 235 -22.25 -9.58 11.21
CA ASP A 235 -21.88 -10.65 12.15
C ASP A 235 -20.50 -11.26 11.84
N LYS A 236 -19.78 -10.74 10.84
CA LYS A 236 -18.48 -11.24 10.40
C LYS A 236 -17.42 -10.16 10.58
N ASP A 237 -16.20 -10.58 10.92
CA ASP A 237 -15.02 -9.70 11.00
C ASP A 237 -14.57 -9.17 9.62
N TRP A 238 -15.25 -9.57 8.54
CA TRP A 238 -14.96 -9.14 7.16
C TRP A 238 -15.01 -7.63 7.01
N GLY A 239 -15.96 -6.98 7.68
CA GLY A 239 -16.08 -5.53 7.67
C GLY A 239 -14.87 -4.81 8.25
N GLU A 240 -14.20 -5.39 9.26
CA GLU A 240 -13.03 -4.80 9.90
C GLU A 240 -11.83 -4.85 8.94
N ILE A 241 -11.50 -6.03 8.42
CA ILE A 241 -10.33 -6.21 7.55
C ILE A 241 -10.45 -5.44 6.22
N VAL A 242 -11.64 -5.41 5.59
CA VAL A 242 -11.80 -4.69 4.30
C VAL A 242 -11.72 -3.18 4.49
N VAL A 243 -12.25 -2.62 5.57
CA VAL A 243 -12.22 -1.17 5.81
C VAL A 243 -10.82 -0.71 6.21
N TRP A 244 -10.14 -1.43 7.11
CA TRP A 244 -8.77 -1.10 7.49
C TRP A 244 -7.79 -1.31 6.33
N GLY A 245 -7.99 -2.36 5.53
CA GLY A 245 -7.26 -2.56 4.28
C GLY A 245 -7.50 -1.44 3.26
N ALA A 246 -8.76 -1.01 3.11
CA ALA A 246 -9.10 0.11 2.23
C ALA A 246 -8.45 1.41 2.67
N LEU A 247 -8.54 1.76 3.95
CA LEU A 247 -7.89 2.95 4.50
C LEU A 247 -6.37 2.88 4.33
N GLY A 248 -5.75 1.74 4.61
CA GLY A 248 -4.32 1.57 4.43
C GLY A 248 -3.89 1.76 2.99
N ASN A 249 -4.62 1.17 2.05
CA ASN A 249 -4.37 1.34 0.62
C ASN A 249 -4.48 2.82 0.18
N LEU A 250 -5.54 3.52 0.62
CA LEU A 250 -5.75 4.93 0.30
C LEU A 250 -4.65 5.83 0.89
N VAL A 251 -4.27 5.62 2.15
CA VAL A 251 -3.26 6.46 2.81
C VAL A 251 -1.86 6.17 2.25
N GLY A 252 -1.51 4.89 2.08
CA GLY A 252 -0.20 4.48 1.59
C GLY A 252 0.06 4.94 0.15
N LEU A 253 -0.87 4.69 -0.76
CA LEU A 253 -0.74 5.13 -2.15
C LEU A 253 -0.93 6.64 -2.32
N GLY A 254 -1.72 7.25 -1.43
CA GLY A 254 -1.83 8.71 -1.35
C GLY A 254 -0.46 9.34 -1.06
N LEU A 255 0.26 8.84 -0.04
CA LEU A 255 1.62 9.31 0.24
C LEU A 255 2.54 9.17 -0.97
N ALA A 256 2.57 7.98 -1.60
CA ALA A 256 3.45 7.71 -2.73
C ALA A 256 3.19 8.67 -3.92
N SER A 257 1.93 8.81 -4.33
CA SER A 257 1.54 9.68 -5.44
C SER A 257 1.79 11.18 -5.16
N ILE A 258 1.51 11.65 -3.95
CA ILE A 258 1.78 13.04 -3.56
C ILE A 258 3.29 13.28 -3.54
N ALA A 259 4.08 12.29 -3.11
CA ALA A 259 5.53 12.38 -3.13
C ALA A 259 6.10 12.59 -4.53
N ASP A 260 5.50 11.97 -5.54
CA ASP A 260 5.93 12.14 -6.93
C ASP A 260 5.82 13.60 -7.40
N ILE A 261 5.00 14.46 -6.78
CA ILE A 261 4.93 15.90 -7.11
C ILE A 261 6.27 16.60 -6.87
N TRP A 262 6.87 16.41 -5.69
CA TRP A 262 8.13 17.06 -5.35
C TRP A 262 9.33 16.29 -5.91
N ILE A 263 9.27 14.97 -6.03
CA ILE A 263 10.33 14.16 -6.65
C ILE A 263 10.52 14.55 -8.12
N ASN A 264 9.44 14.87 -8.83
CA ASN A 264 9.49 15.35 -10.21
C ASN A 264 9.68 16.87 -10.32
N ALA A 265 10.17 17.53 -9.26
CA ALA A 265 10.48 18.96 -9.22
C ALA A 265 9.33 19.86 -9.72
N GLY A 266 8.07 19.49 -9.42
CA GLY A 266 6.88 20.24 -9.83
C GLY A 266 6.47 20.08 -11.30
N LYS A 267 7.10 19.18 -12.07
CA LYS A 267 6.66 18.82 -13.43
C LYS A 267 5.40 17.96 -13.44
N LEU A 268 5.15 17.26 -12.33
CA LEU A 268 3.90 16.55 -12.09
C LEU A 268 2.98 17.45 -11.27
N THR A 269 1.83 17.81 -11.82
CA THR A 269 0.84 18.61 -11.09
C THR A 269 0.11 17.76 -10.04
N PRO A 270 -0.47 18.37 -8.99
CA PRO A 270 -1.28 17.63 -8.02
C PRO A 270 -2.45 16.86 -8.66
N VAL A 271 -3.03 17.41 -9.73
CA VAL A 271 -4.13 16.77 -10.46
C VAL A 271 -3.64 15.52 -11.20
N GLU A 272 -2.47 15.59 -11.85
CA GLU A 272 -1.85 14.44 -12.52
C GLU A 272 -1.38 13.38 -11.54
N ALA A 273 -0.85 13.76 -10.37
CA ALA A 273 -0.51 12.81 -9.31
C ALA A 273 -1.76 12.04 -8.83
N VAL A 274 -2.87 12.73 -8.61
CA VAL A 274 -4.11 12.08 -8.15
C VAL A 274 -4.74 11.23 -9.25
N ILE A 275 -4.91 11.78 -10.45
CA ILE A 275 -5.67 11.10 -11.50
C ILE A 275 -4.82 10.13 -12.30
N GLY A 276 -3.58 10.51 -12.60
CA GLY A 276 -2.65 9.71 -13.39
C GLY A 276 -1.96 8.59 -12.61
N GLN A 277 -1.83 8.70 -11.28
CA GLN A 277 -1.12 7.71 -10.46
C GLN A 277 -1.96 7.15 -9.31
N PHE A 278 -2.50 8.01 -8.43
CA PHE A 278 -3.22 7.56 -7.23
C PHE A 278 -4.46 6.73 -7.57
N ILE A 279 -5.33 7.23 -8.44
CA ILE A 279 -6.55 6.53 -8.84
C ILE A 279 -6.23 5.18 -9.51
N PRO A 280 -5.33 5.13 -10.53
CA PRO A 280 -4.89 3.89 -11.16
C PRO A 280 -4.30 2.85 -10.20
N ALA A 281 -3.58 3.29 -9.16
CA ALA A 281 -3.01 2.38 -8.18
C ALA A 281 -4.03 1.95 -7.11
N ALA A 282 -4.76 2.91 -6.55
CA ALA A 282 -5.60 2.68 -5.38
C ALA A 282 -6.91 1.97 -5.71
N GLY A 283 -7.53 2.30 -6.84
CA GLY A 283 -8.84 1.74 -7.20
C GLY A 283 -8.84 0.23 -7.40
N PRO A 284 -7.98 -0.33 -8.28
CA PRO A 284 -7.87 -1.77 -8.46
C PRO A 284 -7.51 -2.51 -7.16
N ASN A 285 -6.64 -1.92 -6.33
CA ASN A 285 -6.28 -2.48 -5.04
C ASN A 285 -7.47 -2.56 -4.08
N LEU A 286 -8.34 -1.55 -4.04
CA LEU A 286 -9.55 -1.56 -3.22
C LEU A 286 -10.50 -2.67 -3.62
N ILE A 287 -10.66 -2.90 -4.94
CA ILE A 287 -11.48 -3.99 -5.46
C ILE A 287 -10.89 -5.33 -5.04
N ALA A 288 -9.56 -5.50 -5.17
CA ALA A 288 -8.88 -6.71 -4.72
C ALA A 288 -9.04 -6.94 -3.21
N VAL A 289 -8.89 -5.91 -2.39
CA VAL A 289 -9.12 -5.97 -0.93
C VAL A 289 -10.56 -6.39 -0.63
N ALA A 290 -11.55 -5.76 -1.26
CA ALA A 290 -12.95 -6.10 -1.05
C ALA A 290 -13.25 -7.56 -1.39
N VAL A 291 -12.79 -8.05 -2.53
CA VAL A 291 -13.12 -9.40 -3.00
C VAL A 291 -12.32 -10.49 -2.28
N LEU A 292 -11.02 -10.28 -2.09
CA LEU A 292 -10.12 -11.34 -1.64
C LEU A 292 -9.98 -11.42 -0.11
N MET A 293 -10.14 -10.32 0.64
CA MET A 293 -10.01 -10.37 2.11
C MET A 293 -11.00 -11.31 2.79
N PRO A 294 -12.31 -11.30 2.46
CA PRO A 294 -13.25 -12.24 3.05
C PRO A 294 -12.86 -13.71 2.80
N ILE A 295 -12.36 -14.00 1.60
CA ILE A 295 -11.93 -15.36 1.23
C ILE A 295 -10.70 -15.78 2.03
N LEU A 296 -9.70 -14.90 2.10
CA LEU A 296 -8.44 -15.18 2.78
C LEU A 296 -8.62 -15.35 4.29
N ILE A 297 -9.46 -14.53 4.93
CA ILE A 297 -9.69 -14.65 6.38
C ILE A 297 -10.49 -15.91 6.74
N VAL A 298 -11.45 -16.31 5.90
CA VAL A 298 -12.16 -17.58 6.05
C VAL A 298 -11.21 -18.76 5.87
N SER A 299 -10.33 -18.69 4.87
CA SER A 299 -9.34 -19.75 4.60
C SER A 299 -8.35 -19.88 5.75
N TYR A 300 -7.86 -18.76 6.30
CA TYR A 300 -6.99 -18.75 7.47
C TYR A 300 -7.68 -19.37 8.70
N GLY A 301 -8.94 -19.00 8.96
CA GLY A 301 -9.71 -19.58 10.05
C GLY A 301 -9.92 -21.09 9.92
N ALA A 302 -10.13 -21.60 8.71
CA ALA A 302 -10.27 -23.03 8.46
C ALA A 302 -8.97 -23.80 8.74
N VAL A 303 -7.80 -23.26 8.38
CA VAL A 303 -6.49 -23.87 8.67
C VAL A 303 -6.25 -23.92 10.17
N GLN A 304 -6.53 -22.84 10.89
CA GLN A 304 -6.36 -22.78 12.35
C GLN A 304 -7.24 -23.83 13.08
N GLN A 305 -8.44 -24.11 12.56
CA GLN A 305 -9.31 -25.14 13.12
C GLN A 305 -8.75 -26.56 12.91
N GLN A 306 -8.08 -26.81 11.78
CA GLN A 306 -7.46 -28.11 11.49
C GLN A 306 -6.23 -28.38 12.36
N GLU A 307 -5.44 -27.36 12.68
CA GLU A 307 -4.28 -27.52 13.58
C GLU A 307 -4.69 -27.74 15.04
N ALA A 308 -5.91 -27.37 15.42
CA ALA A 308 -6.45 -27.54 16.77
C ALA A 308 -7.10 -28.92 17.02
N THR A 309 -7.23 -29.75 15.99
CA THR A 309 -7.78 -31.13 16.05
C THR A 309 -6.69 -32.17 15.93
#